data_AF-A0A423DYK1-F1
#
_entry.id   AF-A0A423DYK1-F1
#
_cell.length_a   1.000
_cell.length_b   1.000
_cell.length_c   1.000
_cell.angle_alpha   90.00
_cell.angle_beta   90.00
_cell.angle_gamma   90.00
#
_symmetry.space_group_name_H-M   'P 1'
#
loop_
_entity.id
_entity.type
_entity.pdbx_description
1 polymer ?
#
loop_
_entity_poly.entity_id
_entity_poly.type
_entity_poly.pdbx_seq_one_letter_code
_entity_poly.pdbx_strand_id
1 'polypeptide(L)'
;MRKLLVLLPLLLLGGCSEDFATLHFAQPVSAYYGDLKQQYGDDLYQAILKLGIDPKDIEVELDNDHRQDLLISVSRSLDAGKRQALRELFDEIPRARAATSWEVDVTLEPQSLEPQYQVWREALEKIKGPVTLEIKLGSRIEALSTATLMDSIQAAEKKSEVSSIITCHVLAEVSRGPFKLRSIVQLEEGPSERAQVVIEYAQMRYATVPAQFDFKDPVLKERIRNGQIKAWQAERTLQRNPYGPFEMAFEIGSLGKQSVNLYSGTDQRISMLQSDCRELADHAGRPFSLFIGQGLDRLESVTYAN
;
A
#
# COMPACT_ATOMS: atom_id res chain seq x y z
N MET A 1 -58.29 24.37 47.40
CA MET A 1 -57.34 23.50 46.66
C MET A 1 -57.02 24.14 45.33
N ARG A 2 -55.81 24.69 45.16
CA ARG A 2 -55.25 25.03 43.84
C ARG A 2 -53.74 24.84 43.94
N LYS A 3 -53.27 23.77 43.29
CA LYS A 3 -51.89 23.27 43.34
C LYS A 3 -50.97 24.25 42.61
N LEU A 4 -49.90 24.69 43.26
CA LEU A 4 -48.72 25.25 42.59
C LEU A 4 -48.15 24.17 41.66
N LEU A 5 -48.08 24.44 40.36
CA LEU A 5 -47.19 23.72 39.46
C LEU A 5 -45.83 24.41 39.52
N VAL A 6 -44.87 23.72 40.13
CA VAL A 6 -43.44 24.04 40.06
C VAL A 6 -42.95 23.58 38.69
N LEU A 7 -42.56 24.52 37.83
CA LEU A 7 -41.75 24.25 36.65
C LEU A 7 -40.32 23.97 37.12
N LEU A 8 -39.90 22.70 37.11
CA LEU A 8 -38.50 22.31 37.06
C LEU A 8 -38.01 22.50 35.61
N PRO A 9 -36.96 23.29 35.34
CA PRO A 9 -36.18 23.09 34.14
C PRO A 9 -35.25 21.90 34.41
N LEU A 10 -35.46 20.78 33.71
CA LEU A 10 -34.43 19.78 33.58
C LEU A 10 -33.26 20.41 32.82
N LEU A 11 -32.11 20.44 33.49
CA LEU A 11 -30.80 20.71 32.94
C LEU A 11 -30.60 19.93 31.63
N LEU A 12 -30.44 20.66 30.53
CA LEU A 12 -29.78 20.18 29.33
C LEU A 12 -28.35 19.78 29.70
N LEU A 13 -28.14 18.50 29.99
CA LEU A 13 -26.82 17.86 30.00
C LEU A 13 -26.36 17.66 28.54
N GLY A 14 -26.26 18.76 27.80
CA GLY A 14 -25.37 18.80 26.64
C GLY A 14 -23.97 18.84 27.19
N GLY A 15 -23.30 17.70 27.25
CA GLY A 15 -21.85 17.69 27.38
C GLY A 15 -21.32 18.60 26.27
N CYS A 16 -20.81 19.76 26.63
CA CYS A 16 -20.35 20.73 25.64
C CYS A 16 -19.08 20.14 25.02
N SER A 17 -19.19 19.58 23.81
CA SER A 17 -18.06 19.34 22.95
C SER A 17 -17.49 20.67 22.49
N GLU A 18 -16.24 20.65 22.06
CA GLU A 18 -15.59 21.75 21.38
C GLU A 18 -14.85 21.25 20.16
N ASP A 19 -14.81 22.08 19.12
CA ASP A 19 -14.06 21.79 17.91
C ASP A 19 -12.60 21.56 18.27
N PHE A 20 -12.02 20.50 17.72
CA PHE A 20 -10.67 20.10 18.03
C PHE A 20 -9.77 20.09 16.80
N ALA A 21 -10.21 19.42 15.73
CA ALA A 21 -9.44 19.32 14.50
C ALA A 21 -10.32 19.01 13.28
N THR A 22 -9.85 19.43 12.11
CA THR A 22 -10.29 18.93 10.81
C THR A 22 -9.19 18.01 10.25
N LEU A 23 -9.59 16.80 9.88
CA LEU A 23 -8.72 15.78 9.29
C LEU A 23 -8.92 15.76 7.77
N HIS A 24 -7.87 16.04 7.00
CA HIS A 24 -7.95 16.14 5.53
C HIS A 24 -7.38 14.88 4.87
N PHE A 25 -8.21 14.12 4.16
CA PHE A 25 -7.82 12.84 3.56
C PHE A 25 -7.57 12.94 2.05
N ALA A 26 -6.66 12.08 1.57
CA ALA A 26 -6.33 11.97 0.14
C ALA A 26 -7.54 11.58 -0.74
N GLN A 27 -8.52 10.89 -0.15
CA GLN A 27 -9.68 10.33 -0.84
C GLN A 27 -10.97 10.67 -0.09
N PRO A 28 -12.12 10.69 -0.80
CA PRO A 28 -13.41 10.92 -0.16
C PRO A 28 -13.67 9.93 0.97
N VAL A 29 -13.98 10.46 2.15
CA VAL A 29 -14.35 9.72 3.36
C VAL A 29 -15.86 9.45 3.42
N SER A 30 -16.65 10.17 2.63
CA SER A 30 -18.09 9.95 2.49
C SER A 30 -18.44 8.85 1.47
N ALA A 31 -19.42 8.02 1.82
CA ALA A 31 -20.08 7.07 0.94
C ALA A 31 -21.02 7.78 -0.05
N TYR A 32 -21.63 7.03 -0.96
CA TYR A 32 -22.52 7.60 -1.99
C TYR A 32 -23.74 8.30 -1.40
N TYR A 33 -24.28 7.79 -0.28
CA TYR A 33 -25.47 8.34 0.38
C TYR A 33 -25.17 9.40 1.43
N GLY A 34 -23.91 9.84 1.54
CA GLY A 34 -23.51 10.90 2.47
C GLY A 34 -23.03 10.40 3.83
N ASP A 35 -23.14 9.12 4.15
CA ASP A 35 -22.61 8.56 5.40
C ASP A 35 -21.07 8.42 5.39
N LEU A 36 -20.44 8.39 6.56
CA LEU A 36 -19.02 8.05 6.67
C LEU A 36 -18.78 6.62 6.17
N LYS A 37 -17.80 6.43 5.29
CA LYS A 37 -17.37 5.09 4.89
C LYS A 37 -16.91 4.33 6.14
N GLN A 38 -17.49 3.15 6.32
CA GLN A 38 -17.31 2.33 7.51
C GLN A 38 -15.82 2.18 7.90
N GLN A 39 -14.93 1.88 6.95
CA GLN A 39 -13.50 1.69 7.21
C GLN A 39 -12.84 2.88 7.91
N TYR A 40 -13.16 4.11 7.49
CA TYR A 40 -12.60 5.32 8.11
C TYR A 40 -13.10 5.50 9.55
N GLY A 41 -14.39 5.24 9.78
CA GLY A 41 -14.97 5.27 11.13
C GLY A 41 -14.36 4.20 12.03
N ASP A 42 -14.35 2.95 11.59
CA ASP A 42 -13.83 1.82 12.35
C ASP A 42 -12.35 2.02 12.71
N ASP A 43 -11.50 2.41 11.76
CA ASP A 43 -10.08 2.66 12.03
C ASP A 43 -9.85 3.82 13.01
N LEU A 44 -10.60 4.91 12.85
CA LEU A 44 -10.52 6.07 13.72
C LEU A 44 -10.93 5.71 15.17
N TYR A 45 -12.08 5.05 15.34
CA TYR A 45 -12.55 4.65 16.67
C TYR A 45 -11.63 3.62 17.33
N GLN A 46 -11.10 2.66 16.57
CA GLN A 46 -10.12 1.71 17.09
C GLN A 46 -8.82 2.40 17.52
N ALA A 47 -8.35 3.40 16.77
CA ALA A 47 -7.18 4.19 17.14
C ALA A 47 -7.42 5.00 18.42
N ILE A 48 -8.58 5.66 18.54
CA ILE A 48 -8.99 6.41 19.73
C ILE A 48 -9.11 5.51 20.96
N LEU A 49 -9.73 4.33 20.83
CA LEU A 49 -9.86 3.35 21.91
C LEU A 49 -8.50 2.88 22.42
N LYS A 50 -7.51 2.69 21.53
CA LYS A 50 -6.14 2.32 21.91
C LYS A 50 -5.44 3.40 22.74
N LEU A 51 -5.87 4.66 22.64
CA LEU A 51 -5.39 5.76 23.49
C LEU A 51 -6.10 5.81 24.86
N GLY A 52 -7.05 4.91 25.14
CA GLY A 52 -7.83 4.91 26.38
C GLY A 52 -8.84 6.06 26.45
N ILE A 53 -9.26 6.59 25.30
CA ILE A 53 -10.30 7.61 25.17
C ILE A 53 -11.64 6.90 24.96
N ASP A 54 -12.68 7.29 25.71
CA ASP A 54 -14.02 6.76 25.48
C ASP A 54 -14.56 7.35 24.17
N PRO A 55 -15.05 6.56 23.20
CA PRO A 55 -15.64 7.09 21.97
C PRO A 55 -16.75 8.10 22.20
N LYS A 56 -17.43 8.09 23.35
CA LYS A 56 -18.44 9.10 23.70
C LYS A 56 -17.85 10.49 23.98
N ASP A 57 -16.55 10.58 24.25
CA ASP A 57 -15.85 11.84 24.43
C ASP A 57 -15.40 12.45 23.09
N ILE A 58 -15.62 11.77 21.97
CA ILE A 58 -15.23 12.20 20.63
C ILE A 58 -16.44 12.18 19.71
N GLU A 59 -16.73 13.31 19.08
CA GLU A 59 -17.73 13.44 18.03
C GLU A 59 -17.00 13.52 16.69
N VAL A 60 -17.48 12.75 15.71
CA VAL A 60 -16.91 12.68 14.35
C VAL A 60 -18.02 13.03 13.37
N GLU A 61 -17.83 14.11 12.64
CA GLU A 61 -18.78 14.60 11.64
C GLU A 61 -18.11 14.72 10.27
N LEU A 62 -18.92 14.60 9.21
CA LEU A 62 -18.47 14.87 7.85
C LEU A 62 -18.57 16.37 7.58
N ASP A 63 -17.58 16.91 6.88
CA ASP A 63 -17.74 18.21 6.25
C ASP A 63 -18.67 18.06 5.01
N ASN A 64 -19.79 18.77 5.03
CA ASN A 64 -20.79 18.73 3.95
C ASN A 64 -20.31 19.42 2.67
N ASP A 65 -19.37 20.35 2.78
CA ASP A 65 -18.78 21.07 1.66
C ASP A 65 -17.54 20.33 1.12
N HIS A 66 -16.82 19.60 1.99
CA HIS A 66 -15.59 18.89 1.66
C HIS A 66 -15.68 17.39 1.95
N ARG A 67 -15.99 16.60 0.92
CA ARG A 67 -16.17 15.13 1.02
C ARG A 67 -14.95 14.33 1.50
N GLN A 68 -13.80 14.98 1.63
CA GLN A 68 -12.51 14.42 2.06
C GLN A 68 -12.20 14.74 3.52
N ASP A 69 -13.03 15.53 4.19
CA ASP A 69 -12.72 16.08 5.50
C ASP A 69 -13.60 15.46 6.58
N LEU A 70 -12.99 15.18 7.74
CA LEU A 70 -13.68 14.81 8.97
C LEU A 70 -13.47 15.91 10.02
N LEU A 71 -14.56 16.38 10.59
CA LEU A 71 -14.56 17.30 11.72
C LEU A 71 -14.55 16.47 13.00
N ILE A 72 -13.59 16.76 13.87
CA ILE A 72 -13.40 16.10 15.17
C ILE A 72 -13.69 17.13 16.25
N SER A 73 -14.66 16.81 17.09
CA SER A 73 -14.97 17.57 18.30
C SER A 73 -14.74 16.68 19.52
N VAL A 74 -14.26 17.28 20.61
CA VAL A 74 -13.92 16.55 21.83
C VAL A 74 -14.68 17.09 23.03
N SER A 75 -14.99 16.22 23.98
CA SER A 75 -15.57 16.64 25.25
C SER A 75 -14.65 17.62 25.98
N ARG A 76 -15.23 18.70 26.54
CA ARG A 76 -14.48 19.62 27.43
C ARG A 76 -13.92 18.95 28.68
N SER A 77 -14.45 17.79 29.09
CA SER A 77 -13.91 17.01 30.22
C SER A 77 -12.72 16.15 29.86
N LEU A 78 -12.39 16.01 28.57
CA LEU A 78 -11.24 15.24 28.12
C LEU A 78 -9.96 15.91 28.64
N ASP A 79 -9.14 15.18 29.40
CA ASP A 79 -7.95 15.74 30.03
C ASP A 79 -6.87 16.12 29.00
N ALA A 80 -5.96 16.99 29.42
CA ALA A 80 -4.88 17.49 28.55
C ALA A 80 -3.97 16.39 28.01
N GLY A 81 -3.75 15.31 28.76
CA GLY A 81 -2.93 14.18 28.33
C GLY A 81 -3.60 13.42 27.18
N LYS A 82 -4.89 13.11 27.31
CA LYS A 82 -5.67 12.48 26.22
C LYS A 82 -5.78 13.35 24.99
N ARG A 83 -5.98 14.66 25.16
CA ARG A 83 -5.96 15.64 24.05
C ARG A 83 -4.63 15.63 23.32
N GLN A 84 -3.52 15.65 24.06
CA GLN A 84 -2.18 15.58 23.47
C GLN A 84 -1.94 14.26 22.74
N ALA A 85 -2.34 13.13 23.33
CA ALA A 85 -2.24 11.83 22.68
C ALA A 85 -3.05 11.75 21.37
N LEU A 86 -4.22 12.38 21.34
CA LEU A 86 -5.04 12.48 20.13
C LEU A 86 -4.38 13.35 19.05
N ARG A 87 -3.73 14.48 19.45
CA ARG A 87 -2.92 15.28 18.52
C ARG A 87 -1.78 14.46 17.94
N GLU A 88 -1.03 13.78 18.80
CA GLU A 88 0.08 12.94 18.39
C GLU A 88 -0.34 11.83 17.42
N LEU A 89 -1.48 11.17 17.67
CA LEU A 89 -2.05 10.18 16.74
C LEU A 89 -2.27 10.78 15.34
N PHE A 90 -2.91 11.95 15.26
CA PHE A 90 -3.22 12.58 13.98
C PHE A 90 -1.98 13.15 13.29
N ASP A 91 -1.03 13.73 14.02
CA ASP A 91 0.22 14.29 13.49
C ASP A 91 1.23 13.22 13.06
N GLU A 92 1.10 12.00 13.58
CA GLU A 92 2.02 10.91 13.28
C GLU A 92 1.87 10.43 11.83
N ILE A 93 0.65 10.41 11.29
CA ILE A 93 0.37 9.89 9.94
C ILE A 93 0.95 10.80 8.83
N PRO A 94 0.67 12.12 8.79
CA PRO A 94 1.29 13.03 7.80
C PRO A 94 2.82 13.04 7.90
N ARG A 95 3.35 12.92 9.12
CA ARG A 95 4.80 12.88 9.36
C ARG A 95 5.42 11.60 8.83
N ALA A 96 4.80 10.44 9.08
CA ALA A 96 5.24 9.16 8.53
C ALA A 96 5.18 9.16 7.00
N ARG A 97 4.14 9.77 6.42
CA ARG A 97 4.02 9.96 4.98
C ARG A 97 5.13 10.82 4.41
N ALA A 98 5.44 11.96 5.03
CA ALA A 98 6.53 12.84 4.61
C ALA A 98 7.93 12.20 4.77
N ALA A 99 8.08 11.28 5.72
CA ALA A 99 9.31 10.54 5.94
C ALA A 99 9.48 9.33 5.00
N THR A 100 8.42 8.93 4.28
CA THR A 100 8.47 7.76 3.38
C THR A 100 9.33 8.08 2.15
N SER A 101 10.26 7.19 1.82
CA SER A 101 11.15 7.36 0.66
C SER A 101 10.92 6.29 -0.40
N TRP A 102 10.29 6.66 -1.51
CA TRP A 102 10.13 5.75 -2.66
C TRP A 102 11.33 5.77 -3.61
N GLU A 103 12.54 5.73 -3.05
CA GLU A 103 13.79 5.66 -3.81
C GLU A 103 14.47 4.32 -3.57
N VAL A 104 15.13 3.81 -4.61
CA VAL A 104 15.92 2.58 -4.55
C VAL A 104 17.24 2.78 -5.29
N ASP A 105 18.34 2.46 -4.61
CA ASP A 105 19.65 2.41 -5.25
C ASP A 105 19.85 1.04 -5.89
N VAL A 106 20.12 1.01 -7.20
CA VAL A 106 20.37 -0.21 -7.94
C VAL A 106 21.85 -0.31 -8.27
N THR A 107 22.48 -1.40 -7.81
CA THR A 107 23.86 -1.75 -8.14
C THR A 107 23.86 -2.99 -9.02
N LEU A 108 24.29 -2.83 -10.28
CA LEU A 108 24.50 -3.96 -11.18
C LEU A 108 25.79 -4.69 -10.79
N GLU A 109 25.81 -6.02 -10.84
CA GLU A 109 26.95 -6.85 -10.45
C GLU A 109 27.56 -7.59 -11.67
N PRO A 110 28.24 -6.89 -12.60
CA PRO A 110 28.84 -7.52 -13.78
C PRO A 110 29.93 -8.55 -13.44
N GLN A 111 30.56 -8.45 -12.27
CA GLN A 111 31.53 -9.43 -11.77
C GLN A 111 30.89 -10.78 -11.43
N SER A 112 29.59 -10.80 -11.12
CA SER A 112 28.82 -11.98 -10.73
C SER A 112 28.13 -12.65 -11.92
N LEU A 113 28.45 -12.27 -13.16
CA LEU A 113 27.84 -12.84 -14.36
C LEU A 113 28.19 -14.31 -14.55
N GLU A 114 27.18 -15.11 -14.87
CA GLU A 114 27.39 -16.49 -15.33
C GLU A 114 28.16 -16.51 -16.66
N PRO A 115 28.88 -17.61 -17.00
CA PRO A 115 29.74 -17.68 -18.18
C PRO A 115 29.07 -17.27 -19.50
N GLN A 116 27.80 -17.65 -19.70
CA GLN A 116 27.03 -17.33 -20.90
C GLN A 116 26.70 -15.84 -21.05
N TYR A 117 26.80 -15.05 -19.98
CA TYR A 117 26.47 -13.63 -19.95
C TYR A 117 27.71 -12.72 -19.93
N GLN A 118 28.92 -13.29 -19.91
CA GLN A 118 30.19 -12.56 -19.84
C GLN A 118 30.41 -11.60 -21.03
N VAL A 119 29.77 -11.86 -22.17
CA VAL A 119 29.81 -10.98 -23.36
C VAL A 119 29.33 -9.56 -23.07
N TRP A 120 28.52 -9.35 -22.02
CA TRP A 120 28.01 -8.02 -21.66
C TRP A 120 28.85 -7.28 -20.62
N ARG A 121 29.87 -7.92 -20.02
CA ARG A 121 30.63 -7.37 -18.89
C ARG A 121 31.17 -5.96 -19.16
N GLU A 122 31.90 -5.78 -20.26
CA GLU A 122 32.52 -4.48 -20.59
C GLU A 122 31.48 -3.37 -20.81
N ALA A 123 30.31 -3.72 -21.35
CA ALA A 123 29.23 -2.76 -21.55
C ALA A 123 28.58 -2.37 -20.20
N LEU A 124 28.41 -3.33 -19.31
CA LEU A 124 27.82 -3.14 -17.98
C LEU A 124 28.74 -2.36 -17.04
N GLU A 125 30.06 -2.58 -17.10
CA GLU A 125 31.05 -1.83 -16.31
C GLU A 125 31.09 -0.32 -16.63
N LYS A 126 30.56 0.08 -17.80
CA LYS A 126 30.41 1.51 -18.15
C LYS A 126 29.25 2.17 -17.40
N ILE A 127 28.29 1.39 -16.90
CA ILE A 127 27.19 1.88 -16.07
C ILE A 127 27.71 1.98 -14.63
N LYS A 128 28.24 3.16 -14.29
CA LYS A 128 28.70 3.44 -12.94
C LYS A 128 27.49 3.54 -12.00
N GLY A 129 27.53 2.79 -10.90
CA GLY A 129 26.48 2.78 -9.88
C GLY A 129 27.06 2.74 -8.46
N PRO A 130 26.22 2.92 -7.41
CA PRO A 130 24.77 2.78 -7.41
C PRO A 130 24.01 3.83 -8.23
N VAL A 131 22.92 3.40 -8.88
CA VAL A 131 22.00 4.27 -9.62
C VAL A 131 20.71 4.41 -8.81
N THR A 132 20.39 5.60 -8.36
CA THR A 132 19.13 5.88 -7.69
C THR A 132 17.99 5.93 -8.71
N LEU A 133 16.96 5.11 -8.48
CA LEU A 133 15.71 5.11 -9.22
C LEU A 133 14.57 5.50 -8.28
N GLU A 134 13.68 6.37 -8.74
CA GLU A 134 12.39 6.65 -8.09
C GLU A 134 11.39 5.54 -8.41
N ILE A 135 10.63 5.13 -7.40
CA ILE A 135 9.48 4.24 -7.43
C ILE A 135 8.24 5.11 -7.25
N LYS A 136 7.27 4.99 -8.14
CA LYS A 136 5.99 5.66 -8.02
C LYS A 136 4.92 4.62 -7.74
N LEU A 137 4.44 4.60 -6.50
CA LEU A 137 3.37 3.69 -6.12
C LEU A 137 2.10 4.03 -6.90
N GLY A 138 1.56 3.05 -7.63
CA GLY A 138 0.26 3.17 -8.26
C GLY A 138 -0.87 2.86 -7.28
N SER A 139 -2.11 3.12 -7.69
CA SER A 139 -3.31 2.65 -6.98
C SER A 139 -3.75 1.24 -7.41
N ARG A 140 -2.96 0.58 -8.27
CA ARG A 140 -3.28 -0.72 -8.85
C ARG A 140 -2.78 -1.83 -7.95
N ILE A 141 -3.72 -2.70 -7.62
CA ILE A 141 -3.48 -3.95 -6.91
C ILE A 141 -3.83 -5.07 -7.90
N GLU A 142 -3.12 -6.18 -7.86
CA GLU A 142 -3.38 -7.34 -8.73
C GLU A 142 -3.39 -8.65 -7.94
N ALA A 143 -4.37 -9.49 -8.26
CA ALA A 143 -4.41 -10.88 -7.80
C ALA A 143 -3.71 -11.76 -8.85
N LEU A 144 -2.55 -12.33 -8.49
CA LEU A 144 -1.74 -13.17 -9.37
C LEU A 144 -1.73 -14.61 -8.88
N SER A 145 -1.91 -15.55 -9.81
CA SER A 145 -1.78 -16.98 -9.55
C SER A 145 -0.32 -17.40 -9.60
N THR A 146 0.09 -18.27 -8.68
CA THR A 146 1.39 -18.95 -8.72
C THR A 146 1.40 -20.20 -9.62
N ALA A 147 0.35 -20.42 -10.42
CA ALA A 147 0.30 -21.54 -11.35
C ALA A 147 1.31 -21.33 -12.48
N THR A 148 2.02 -22.39 -12.84
CA THR A 148 2.94 -22.32 -13.97
C THR A 148 2.18 -22.23 -15.30
N LEU A 149 2.88 -21.82 -16.36
CA LEU A 149 2.35 -21.89 -17.72
C LEU A 149 1.90 -23.32 -18.08
N MET A 150 2.63 -24.34 -17.62
CA MET A 150 2.30 -25.74 -17.88
C MET A 150 1.01 -26.17 -17.17
N ASP A 151 0.80 -25.74 -15.93
CA ASP A 151 -0.46 -25.99 -15.21
C ASP A 151 -1.65 -25.36 -15.95
N SER A 152 -1.45 -24.14 -16.44
CA SER A 152 -2.46 -23.40 -17.21
C SER A 152 -2.81 -24.11 -18.52
N ILE A 153 -1.81 -24.60 -19.27
CA ILE A 153 -2.02 -25.35 -20.51
C ILE A 153 -2.76 -26.66 -20.24
N GLN A 154 -2.33 -27.44 -19.25
CA GLN A 154 -2.97 -28.72 -18.92
C GLN A 154 -4.42 -28.54 -18.47
N ALA A 155 -4.70 -27.50 -17.70
CA ALA A 155 -6.06 -27.18 -17.28
C ALA A 155 -6.94 -26.75 -18.46
N ALA A 156 -6.39 -25.98 -19.41
CA ALA A 156 -7.09 -25.62 -20.64
C ALA A 156 -7.44 -26.86 -21.49
N GLU A 157 -6.48 -27.77 -21.68
CA GLU A 157 -6.70 -29.04 -22.41
C GLU A 157 -7.78 -29.91 -21.76
N LYS A 158 -7.75 -30.00 -20.43
CA LYS A 158 -8.69 -30.80 -19.63
C LYS A 158 -10.01 -30.06 -19.33
N LYS A 159 -10.14 -28.79 -19.73
CA LYS A 159 -11.24 -27.90 -19.33
C LYS A 159 -11.48 -27.91 -17.81
N SER A 160 -10.40 -27.95 -17.03
CA SER A 160 -10.43 -28.01 -15.58
C SER A 160 -9.95 -26.71 -14.96
N GLU A 161 -10.17 -26.57 -13.66
CA GLU A 161 -9.58 -25.47 -12.88
C GLU A 161 -8.14 -25.81 -12.50
N VAL A 162 -7.34 -24.76 -12.27
CA VAL A 162 -6.02 -24.88 -11.66
C VAL A 162 -6.15 -24.53 -10.18
N SER A 163 -5.71 -25.44 -9.33
CA SER A 163 -5.57 -25.15 -7.92
C SER A 163 -4.22 -24.49 -7.65
N SER A 164 -4.23 -23.22 -7.31
CA SER A 164 -3.02 -22.39 -7.21
C SER A 164 -3.10 -21.44 -6.02
N ILE A 165 -1.95 -20.96 -5.55
CA ILE A 165 -1.93 -19.92 -4.53
C ILE A 165 -2.19 -18.59 -5.24
N ILE A 166 -3.13 -17.80 -4.71
CA ILE A 166 -3.37 -16.44 -5.18
C ILE A 166 -2.60 -15.48 -4.28
N THR A 167 -1.77 -14.66 -4.89
CA THR A 167 -0.92 -13.68 -4.25
C THR A 167 -1.39 -12.28 -4.62
N CYS A 168 -1.31 -11.35 -3.67
CA CYS A 168 -1.77 -9.98 -3.84
C CYS A 168 -0.57 -9.07 -4.02
N HIS A 169 -0.59 -8.28 -5.09
CA HIS A 169 0.54 -7.44 -5.48
C HIS A 169 0.14 -5.98 -5.59
N VAL A 170 0.97 -5.10 -5.04
CA VAL A 170 0.88 -3.66 -5.27
C VAL A 170 1.83 -3.31 -6.41
N LEU A 171 1.29 -2.67 -7.44
CA LEU A 171 2.10 -2.26 -8.59
C LEU A 171 2.68 -0.87 -8.39
N ALA A 172 3.96 -0.72 -8.73
CA ALA A 172 4.64 0.56 -8.74
C ALA A 172 5.41 0.76 -10.05
N GLU A 173 5.40 1.97 -10.57
CA GLU A 173 6.20 2.33 -11.74
C GLU A 173 7.62 2.69 -11.30
N VAL A 174 8.62 2.17 -12.00
CA VAL A 174 10.01 2.52 -11.77
C VAL A 174 10.45 3.53 -12.83
N SER A 175 11.05 4.62 -12.36
CA SER A 175 11.64 5.66 -13.20
C SER A 175 12.75 5.12 -14.10
N ARG A 176 13.12 5.91 -15.11
CA ARG A 176 14.23 5.57 -16.00
C ARG A 176 15.55 6.03 -15.39
N GLY A 177 16.59 5.23 -15.56
CA GLY A 177 17.97 5.62 -15.26
C GLY A 177 18.87 5.55 -16.51
N PRO A 178 20.18 5.29 -16.36
CA PRO A 178 21.08 5.01 -17.46
C PRO A 178 20.75 3.68 -18.18
N PHE A 179 19.78 2.92 -17.67
CA PHE A 179 19.19 1.74 -18.29
C PHE A 179 17.68 1.69 -18.01
N LYS A 180 16.97 0.82 -18.73
CA LYS A 180 15.58 0.47 -18.43
C LYS A 180 15.48 -0.97 -17.97
N LEU A 181 14.73 -1.21 -16.90
CA LEU A 181 14.37 -2.56 -16.49
C LEU A 181 13.36 -3.14 -17.49
N ARG A 182 13.59 -4.39 -17.91
CA ARG A 182 12.74 -5.14 -18.84
C ARG A 182 12.13 -6.37 -18.18
N SER A 183 12.86 -6.98 -17.25
CA SER A 183 12.30 -8.00 -16.35
C SER A 183 13.10 -8.11 -15.08
N ILE A 184 12.48 -8.62 -14.01
CA ILE A 184 13.11 -8.92 -12.73
C ILE A 184 12.62 -10.28 -12.25
N VAL A 185 13.52 -11.07 -11.66
CA VAL A 185 13.19 -12.32 -10.96
C VAL A 185 14.05 -12.44 -9.70
N GLN A 186 13.44 -12.91 -8.61
CA GLN A 186 14.15 -13.20 -7.36
C GLN A 186 15.29 -14.19 -7.63
N LEU A 187 16.49 -13.92 -7.11
CA LEU A 187 17.53 -14.94 -7.07
C LEU A 187 17.23 -15.91 -5.91
N GLU A 188 17.28 -17.21 -6.18
CA GLU A 188 17.04 -18.25 -5.16
C GLU A 188 18.05 -18.18 -4.01
N GLU A 189 19.29 -17.79 -4.33
CA GLU A 189 20.37 -17.65 -3.36
C GLU A 189 20.68 -16.17 -3.08
N GLY A 190 20.66 -15.80 -1.80
CA GLY A 190 21.05 -14.47 -1.32
C GLY A 190 19.93 -13.73 -0.59
N PRO A 191 20.19 -12.46 -0.21
CA PRO A 191 19.19 -11.60 0.43
C PRO A 191 18.00 -11.30 -0.51
N SER A 192 16.83 -11.04 0.07
CA SER A 192 15.59 -10.69 -0.64
C SER A 192 15.73 -9.44 -1.53
N GLU A 193 16.77 -8.65 -1.30
CA GLU A 193 17.10 -7.45 -2.06
C GLU A 193 17.96 -7.72 -3.32
N ARG A 194 18.37 -8.97 -3.58
CA ARG A 194 19.06 -9.35 -4.81
C ARG A 194 18.13 -10.02 -5.79
N ALA A 195 18.26 -9.65 -7.06
CA ALA A 195 17.46 -10.19 -8.15
C ALA A 195 18.28 -10.32 -9.43
N GLN A 196 17.87 -11.21 -10.32
CA GLN A 196 18.36 -11.24 -11.69
C GLN A 196 17.49 -10.31 -12.52
N VAL A 197 18.12 -9.36 -13.22
CA VAL A 197 17.42 -8.38 -14.05
C VAL A 197 17.79 -8.54 -15.50
N VAL A 198 16.82 -8.28 -16.38
CA VAL A 198 17.10 -7.97 -17.79
C VAL A 198 16.97 -6.47 -17.94
N ILE A 199 18.03 -5.82 -18.42
CA ILE A 199 18.04 -4.38 -18.67
C ILE A 199 18.24 -4.08 -20.15
N GLU A 200 17.66 -2.97 -20.60
CA GLU A 200 18.05 -2.30 -21.84
C GLU A 200 19.01 -1.16 -21.51
N TYR A 201 20.29 -1.31 -21.83
CA TYR A 201 21.34 -0.32 -21.53
C TYR A 201 21.68 0.60 -22.71
N ALA A 202 21.24 0.24 -23.91
CA ALA A 202 21.23 1.08 -25.11
C ALA A 202 20.07 0.61 -26.01
N GLN A 203 19.70 1.41 -27.01
CA GLN A 203 18.56 1.07 -27.88
C GLN A 203 18.69 -0.35 -28.45
N MET A 204 17.71 -1.20 -28.14
CA MET A 204 17.65 -2.60 -28.57
C MET A 204 18.86 -3.46 -28.12
N ARG A 205 19.61 -3.01 -27.11
CA ARG A 205 20.72 -3.76 -26.50
C ARG A 205 20.37 -4.16 -25.08
N TYR A 206 20.35 -5.46 -24.86
CA TYR A 206 19.90 -6.06 -23.61
C TYR A 206 21.02 -6.82 -22.92
N ALA A 207 20.97 -6.86 -21.60
CA ALA A 207 21.84 -7.69 -20.78
C ALA A 207 21.04 -8.30 -19.62
N THR A 208 21.33 -9.56 -19.31
CA THR A 208 20.92 -10.21 -18.07
C THR A 208 22.06 -10.10 -17.06
N VAL A 209 21.79 -9.55 -15.88
CA VAL A 209 22.81 -9.31 -14.85
C VAL A 209 22.18 -9.41 -13.46
N PRO A 210 22.90 -9.96 -12.45
CA PRO A 210 22.48 -9.82 -11.06
C PRO A 210 22.51 -8.35 -10.63
N ALA A 211 21.55 -7.95 -9.80
CA ALA A 211 21.50 -6.61 -9.24
C ALA A 211 21.12 -6.65 -7.76
N GLN A 212 21.73 -5.75 -7.00
CA GLN A 212 21.39 -5.46 -5.61
C GLN A 212 20.54 -4.19 -5.58
N PHE A 213 19.43 -4.24 -4.85
CA PHE A 213 18.53 -3.12 -4.63
C PHE A 213 18.65 -2.65 -3.17
N ASP A 214 18.91 -1.37 -2.94
CA ASP A 214 18.92 -0.77 -1.60
C ASP A 214 17.78 0.23 -1.48
N PHE A 215 16.66 -0.24 -0.94
CA PHE A 215 15.47 0.58 -0.69
C PHE A 215 15.78 1.61 0.40
N LYS A 216 15.51 2.88 0.12
CA LYS A 216 15.82 3.99 1.03
C LYS A 216 14.82 4.14 2.16
N ASP A 217 13.58 3.68 1.97
CA ASP A 217 12.61 3.65 3.06
C ASP A 217 12.96 2.56 4.10
N PRO A 218 13.25 2.93 5.36
CA PRO A 218 13.69 1.98 6.38
C PRO A 218 12.60 0.98 6.75
N VAL A 219 11.32 1.38 6.69
CA VAL A 219 10.20 0.50 7.01
C VAL A 219 10.04 -0.54 5.91
N LEU A 220 9.98 -0.13 4.64
CA LEU A 220 9.93 -1.02 3.49
C LEU A 220 11.09 -2.02 3.50
N LYS A 221 12.32 -1.52 3.71
CA LYS A 221 13.52 -2.35 3.79
C LYS A 221 13.42 -3.41 4.88
N GLU A 222 13.01 -3.03 6.09
CA GLU A 222 12.83 -3.97 7.20
C GLU A 222 11.78 -5.04 6.89
N ARG A 223 10.66 -4.64 6.26
CA ARG A 223 9.57 -5.56 5.92
C ARG A 223 9.94 -6.52 4.80
N ILE A 224 10.73 -6.07 3.84
CA ILE A 224 11.33 -6.95 2.81
C ILE A 224 12.28 -7.95 3.45
N ARG A 225 13.18 -7.48 4.31
CA ARG A 225 14.16 -8.33 5.01
C ARG A 225 13.48 -9.39 5.88
N ASN A 226 12.38 -9.03 6.55
CA ASN A 226 11.62 -9.94 7.41
C ASN A 226 10.62 -10.81 6.63
N GLY A 227 10.60 -10.74 5.29
CA GLY A 227 9.71 -11.54 4.44
C GLY A 227 8.22 -11.19 4.54
N GLN A 228 7.89 -10.05 5.16
CA GLN A 228 6.51 -9.56 5.24
C GLN A 228 6.04 -8.98 3.90
N ILE A 229 6.98 -8.50 3.09
CA ILE A 229 6.77 -8.01 1.74
C ILE A 229 7.81 -8.69 0.85
N LYS A 230 7.41 -9.20 -0.32
CA LYS A 230 8.39 -9.63 -1.33
C LYS A 230 8.49 -8.56 -2.41
N ALA A 231 9.68 -8.00 -2.58
CA ALA A 231 9.93 -7.07 -3.67
C ALA A 231 9.93 -7.76 -5.04
N TRP A 232 10.35 -9.03 -5.07
CA TRP A 232 10.52 -9.80 -6.30
C TRP A 232 9.76 -11.12 -6.21
N GLN A 233 9.27 -11.57 -7.37
CA GLN A 233 8.62 -12.86 -7.51
C GLN A 233 9.64 -13.94 -7.89
N ALA A 234 9.36 -15.19 -7.52
CA ALA A 234 10.12 -16.35 -7.99
C ALA A 234 9.94 -16.55 -9.50
N GLU A 235 8.77 -16.20 -10.03
CA GLU A 235 8.55 -16.12 -11.47
C GLU A 235 9.00 -14.76 -12.02
N ARG A 236 9.42 -14.76 -13.28
CA ARG A 236 9.92 -13.56 -13.93
C ARG A 236 8.79 -12.54 -14.14
N THR A 237 8.90 -11.40 -13.46
CA THR A 237 8.06 -10.23 -13.75
C THR A 237 8.53 -9.60 -15.05
N LEU A 238 7.70 -9.68 -16.10
CA LEU A 238 7.96 -9.09 -17.41
C LEU A 238 7.41 -7.67 -17.47
N GLN A 239 8.10 -6.81 -18.21
CA GLN A 239 7.54 -5.51 -18.56
C GLN A 239 6.28 -5.68 -19.41
N ARG A 240 5.17 -5.12 -18.92
CA ARG A 240 3.86 -5.21 -19.58
C ARG A 240 3.73 -4.31 -20.80
N ASN A 241 4.18 -3.06 -20.68
CA ASN A 241 4.17 -2.10 -21.77
C ASN A 241 5.61 -1.79 -22.24
N PRO A 242 6.03 -2.23 -23.44
CA PRO A 242 7.41 -2.03 -23.92
C PRO A 242 7.80 -0.55 -24.10
N TYR A 243 6.81 0.34 -24.22
CA TYR A 243 6.99 1.78 -24.36
C TYR A 243 6.84 2.56 -23.05
N GLY A 244 6.22 1.94 -22.02
CA GLY A 244 5.97 2.53 -20.71
C GLY A 244 7.13 2.39 -19.72
N PRO A 245 6.99 2.93 -18.49
CA PRO A 245 7.88 2.59 -17.38
C PRO A 245 7.80 1.09 -17.06
N PHE A 246 8.83 0.59 -16.39
CA PHE A 246 8.78 -0.77 -15.85
C PHE A 246 7.85 -0.79 -14.64
N GLU A 247 6.93 -1.75 -14.56
CA GLU A 247 6.06 -1.93 -13.40
C GLU A 247 6.65 -3.03 -12.51
N MET A 248 7.07 -2.67 -11.30
CA MET A 248 7.41 -3.62 -10.25
C MET A 248 6.16 -4.04 -9.47
N ALA A 249 6.20 -5.25 -8.89
CA ALA A 249 5.09 -5.83 -8.15
C ALA A 249 5.56 -6.26 -6.76
N PHE A 250 5.12 -5.55 -5.72
CA PHE A 250 5.37 -5.94 -4.34
C PHE A 250 4.31 -6.94 -3.88
N GLU A 251 4.70 -8.15 -3.53
CA GLU A 251 3.80 -9.12 -2.90
C GLU A 251 3.53 -8.66 -1.46
N ILE A 252 2.27 -8.32 -1.18
CA ILE A 252 1.82 -7.83 0.13
C ILE A 252 1.11 -8.90 0.96
N GLY A 253 0.80 -10.06 0.35
CA GLY A 253 0.12 -11.16 1.01
C GLY A 253 -0.44 -12.19 0.04
N SER A 254 -1.21 -13.14 0.58
CA SER A 254 -1.81 -14.22 -0.18
C SER A 254 -3.22 -14.52 0.33
N LEU A 255 -4.14 -14.79 -0.61
CA LEU A 255 -5.48 -15.32 -0.34
C LEU A 255 -5.48 -16.85 -0.19
N GLY A 256 -4.30 -17.47 -0.08
CA GLY A 256 -4.14 -18.91 0.01
C GLY A 256 -4.47 -19.63 -1.30
N LYS A 257 -4.73 -20.93 -1.16
CA LYS A 257 -5.00 -21.83 -2.28
C LYS A 257 -6.44 -21.63 -2.77
N GLN A 258 -6.58 -21.28 -4.04
CA GLN A 258 -7.85 -21.09 -4.73
C GLN A 258 -7.92 -22.00 -5.96
N SER A 259 -9.14 -22.38 -6.34
CA SER A 259 -9.39 -23.10 -7.59
C SER A 259 -9.94 -22.11 -8.60
N VAL A 260 -9.19 -21.86 -9.68
CA VAL A 260 -9.49 -20.80 -10.65
C VAL A 260 -9.39 -21.31 -12.07
N ASN A 261 -10.21 -20.77 -12.96
CA ASN A 261 -10.10 -21.03 -14.39
C ASN A 261 -9.21 -19.95 -15.03
N LEU A 262 -7.94 -20.27 -15.25
CA LEU A 262 -6.95 -19.33 -15.82
C LEU A 262 -7.09 -19.14 -17.34
N TYR A 263 -7.90 -19.96 -18.01
CA TYR A 263 -8.07 -19.93 -19.46
C TYR A 263 -9.31 -19.13 -19.89
N SER A 264 -10.38 -19.14 -19.08
CA SER A 264 -11.58 -18.37 -19.40
C SER A 264 -11.47 -16.95 -18.84
N GLY A 265 -11.26 -15.96 -19.71
CA GLY A 265 -11.36 -14.52 -19.37
C GLY A 265 -12.76 -14.07 -18.88
N THR A 266 -13.64 -15.02 -18.56
CA THR A 266 -14.99 -14.84 -18.03
C THR A 266 -15.15 -15.39 -16.61
N ASP A 267 -14.08 -15.89 -15.98
CA ASP A 267 -14.16 -16.32 -14.58
C ASP A 267 -14.37 -15.11 -13.67
N GLN A 268 -15.64 -14.89 -13.31
CA GLN A 268 -16.05 -13.76 -12.47
C GLN A 268 -15.36 -13.77 -11.10
N ARG A 269 -14.85 -14.93 -10.65
CA ARG A 269 -14.10 -15.04 -9.38
C ARG A 269 -12.78 -14.27 -9.43
N ILE A 270 -12.17 -14.07 -10.61
CA ILE A 270 -10.97 -13.24 -10.73
C ILE A 270 -11.25 -11.82 -10.24
N SER A 271 -12.42 -11.26 -10.56
CA SER A 271 -12.81 -9.94 -10.07
C SER A 271 -13.07 -9.90 -8.56
N MET A 272 -13.56 -11.01 -7.98
CA MET A 272 -13.73 -11.15 -6.53
C MET A 272 -12.36 -11.23 -5.84
N LEU A 273 -11.46 -12.11 -6.31
CA LEU A 273 -10.09 -12.20 -5.80
C LEU A 273 -9.34 -10.87 -5.88
N GLN A 274 -9.61 -10.08 -6.92
CA GLN A 274 -9.06 -8.75 -7.08
C GLN A 274 -9.57 -7.76 -6.01
N SER A 275 -10.84 -7.92 -5.60
CA SER A 275 -11.45 -7.16 -4.50
C SER A 275 -10.88 -7.61 -3.15
N ASP A 276 -10.76 -8.91 -2.92
CA ASP A 276 -10.20 -9.47 -1.68
C ASP A 276 -8.72 -9.05 -1.51
N CYS A 277 -7.95 -9.02 -2.59
CA CYS A 277 -6.59 -8.47 -2.57
C CYS A 277 -6.54 -6.98 -2.24
N ARG A 278 -7.60 -6.21 -2.55
CA ARG A 278 -7.68 -4.80 -2.18
C ARG A 278 -7.88 -4.63 -0.68
N GLU A 279 -8.73 -5.46 -0.08
CA GLU A 279 -8.90 -5.50 1.38
C GLU A 279 -7.59 -5.89 2.09
N LEU A 280 -6.86 -6.89 1.56
CA LEU A 280 -5.52 -7.19 2.08
C LEU A 280 -4.53 -6.02 1.95
N ALA A 281 -4.66 -5.21 0.91
CA ALA A 281 -3.82 -4.03 0.73
C ALA A 281 -4.10 -2.92 1.76
N ASP A 282 -5.37 -2.79 2.20
CA ASP A 282 -5.74 -1.91 3.32
C ASP A 282 -5.00 -2.34 4.60
N HIS A 283 -4.80 -3.65 4.77
CA HIS A 283 -4.06 -4.23 5.90
C HIS A 283 -2.57 -4.47 5.64
N ALA A 284 -2.06 -4.09 4.46
CA ALA A 284 -0.65 -4.27 4.14
C ALA A 284 0.23 -3.45 5.09
N GLY A 285 -0.30 -2.40 5.73
CA GLY A 285 0.41 -1.55 6.66
C GLY A 285 1.47 -0.67 5.98
N ARG A 286 2.21 0.09 6.78
CA ARG A 286 3.14 1.10 6.28
C ARG A 286 4.39 0.47 5.61
N PRO A 287 4.97 1.12 4.59
CA PRO A 287 4.55 2.42 4.05
C PRO A 287 3.37 2.35 3.08
N PHE A 288 2.89 1.16 2.67
CA PHE A 288 1.84 1.03 1.66
C PHE A 288 0.52 1.69 2.08
N SER A 289 0.00 1.42 3.28
CA SER A 289 -1.28 1.98 3.77
C SER A 289 -1.34 3.52 3.74
N LEU A 290 -0.18 4.21 3.77
CA LEU A 290 -0.10 5.67 3.66
C LEU A 290 -0.46 6.19 2.26
N PHE A 291 -0.40 5.33 1.23
CA PHE A 291 -0.52 5.69 -0.19
C PHE A 291 -1.59 4.89 -0.95
N ILE A 292 -1.89 3.67 -0.50
CA ILE A 292 -2.94 2.82 -1.07
C ILE A 292 -4.01 2.49 -0.04
N GLY A 293 -5.16 2.07 -0.55
CA GLY A 293 -6.23 1.56 0.28
C GLY A 293 -7.17 2.63 0.85
N GLN A 294 -7.86 2.27 1.93
CA GLN A 294 -8.83 3.09 2.65
C GLN A 294 -8.51 3.11 4.15
N GLY A 295 -8.98 4.15 4.86
CA GLY A 295 -8.86 4.23 6.31
C GLY A 295 -8.00 5.38 6.81
N LEU A 296 -7.66 5.34 8.10
CA LEU A 296 -7.02 6.45 8.81
C LEU A 296 -5.64 6.83 8.25
N ASP A 297 -4.85 5.85 7.77
CA ASP A 297 -3.53 6.09 7.18
C ASP A 297 -3.59 6.89 5.86
N ARG A 298 -4.78 7.15 5.30
CA ARG A 298 -4.98 8.04 4.14
C ARG A 298 -5.00 9.54 4.50
N LEU A 299 -4.84 9.87 5.79
CA LEU A 299 -4.76 11.24 6.29
C LEU A 299 -3.54 11.97 5.73
N GLU A 300 -3.75 13.12 5.08
CA GLU A 300 -2.68 13.91 4.48
C GLU A 300 -2.25 15.09 5.35
N SER A 301 -3.20 15.72 6.05
CA SER A 301 -2.92 16.84 6.93
C SER A 301 -4.02 17.03 7.97
N VAL A 302 -3.71 17.84 8.98
CA VAL A 302 -4.60 18.14 10.10
C VAL A 302 -4.61 19.64 10.32
N THR A 303 -5.81 20.21 10.47
CA THR A 303 -5.99 21.61 10.87
C THR A 303 -6.60 21.61 12.27
N TYR A 304 -5.89 22.17 13.26
CA TYR A 304 -6.41 22.24 14.62
C TYR A 304 -7.26 23.49 14.83
N ALA A 305 -8.31 23.35 15.64
CA ALA A 305 -9.07 24.49 16.14
C ALA A 305 -8.18 25.39 17.01
N ASN A 306 -8.39 26.71 16.89
CA ASN A 306 -7.65 27.75 17.62
C ASN A 306 -8.18 27.96 19.05
#